data_AF-A0A840CBE5-F1
#
_entry.id   AF-A0A840CBE5-F1
#
_cell.length_a   1.000
_cell.length_b   1.000
_cell.length_c   1.000
_cell.angle_alpha   90.00
_cell.angle_beta   90.00
_cell.angle_gamma   90.00
#
_symmetry.space_group_name_H-M   'P 1'
#
loop_
_entity.id
_entity.type
_entity.pdbx_description
1 polymer ?
#
loop_
_entity_poly.entity_id
_entity_poly.type
_entity_poly.pdbx_seq_one_letter_code
_entity_poly.pdbx_strand_id
1 'polypeptide(L)'
;MTKVLATVSASLPRRVFGIGVLLLLGGVVLYIGLARPHDAPGWQVFMLVFGILMLWLAEMMRRATGRGLRLTEEALVDDAGRELARIDQIEAVERGTFAMKPTNGFVLHLKTAPGRAWAPGMWWRLGRRVGVGGVTAAGQTKFMAEILTARLHERAQADEA
;
A
#
# COMPACT_ATOMS: atom_id res chain seq x y z
N MET A 1 17.26 -19.77 -3.56
CA MET A 1 17.16 -18.34 -3.20
C MET A 1 16.75 -17.59 -4.45
N THR A 2 15.51 -17.11 -4.54
CA THR A 2 15.02 -16.37 -5.72
C THR A 2 15.70 -15.00 -5.77
N LYS A 3 16.27 -14.63 -6.92
CA LYS A 3 16.99 -13.37 -7.11
C LYS A 3 16.03 -12.19 -6.95
N VAL A 4 16.39 -11.22 -6.10
CA VAL A 4 15.62 -9.98 -5.92
C VAL A 4 16.03 -8.99 -7.01
N LEU A 5 15.06 -8.57 -7.82
CA LEU A 5 15.24 -7.64 -8.95
C LEU A 5 15.10 -6.18 -8.52
N ALA A 6 14.13 -5.90 -7.64
CA ALA A 6 13.89 -4.56 -7.13
C ALA A 6 13.22 -4.59 -5.75
N THR A 7 13.40 -3.52 -4.99
CA THR A 7 12.75 -3.34 -3.68
C THR A 7 12.09 -1.97 -3.59
N VAL A 8 10.87 -1.92 -3.06
CA VAL A 8 10.13 -0.68 -2.79
C VAL A 8 9.87 -0.58 -1.29
N SER A 9 10.37 0.48 -0.68
CA SER A 9 10.15 0.81 0.73
C SER A 9 9.36 2.10 0.87
N ALA A 10 8.75 2.28 2.04
CA ALA A 10 8.13 3.56 2.40
C ALA A 10 9.19 4.67 2.43
N SER A 11 8.84 5.87 1.93
CA SER A 11 9.63 7.07 2.13
C SER A 11 9.52 7.50 3.59
N LEU A 12 10.66 7.64 4.25
CA LEU A 12 10.72 8.06 5.66
C LEU A 12 9.94 9.35 5.92
N PRO A 13 10.07 10.43 5.11
CA PRO A 13 9.33 11.66 5.35
C PRO A 13 7.80 11.47 5.28
N ARG A 14 7.30 10.75 4.27
CA ARG A 14 5.85 10.53 4.10
C ARG A 14 5.29 9.61 5.16
N ARG A 15 6.06 8.61 5.57
CA ARG A 15 5.72 7.69 6.66
C ARG A 15 5.55 8.45 7.97
N VAL A 16 6.56 9.25 8.36
CA VAL A 16 6.54 10.02 9.62
C VAL A 16 5.39 11.02 9.60
N PHE A 17 5.20 11.75 8.50
CA PHE A 17 4.12 12.71 8.38
C PHE A 17 2.73 12.06 8.52
N GLY A 18 2.46 10.99 7.78
CA GLY A 18 1.14 10.34 7.81
C GLY A 18 0.83 9.72 9.18
N ILE A 19 1.80 9.07 9.83
CA ILE A 19 1.63 8.55 11.19
C ILE A 19 1.45 9.70 12.19
N GLY A 20 2.25 10.77 12.08
CA GLY A 20 2.17 11.93 12.96
C GLY A 20 0.81 12.62 12.92
N VAL A 21 0.23 12.79 11.73
CA VAL A 21 -1.11 13.39 11.57
C VAL A 21 -2.20 12.50 12.20
N LEU A 22 -2.14 11.18 12.00
CA LEU A 22 -3.12 10.26 12.61
C LEU A 22 -3.01 10.23 14.14
N LEU A 23 -1.79 10.25 14.68
CA LEU A 23 -1.55 10.32 16.12
C LEU A 23 -2.06 11.65 16.70
N LEU A 24 -1.76 12.78 16.05
CA LEU A 24 -2.23 14.09 16.47
C LEU A 24 -3.77 14.15 16.44
N LEU A 25 -4.38 13.72 15.35
CA LEU A 25 -5.84 13.71 15.19
C LEU A 25 -6.50 12.81 16.24
N GLY A 26 -6.04 11.57 16.41
CA GLY A 26 -6.55 10.66 17.42
C GLY A 26 -6.39 11.22 18.83
N GLY A 27 -5.22 11.78 19.16
CA GLY A 27 -4.96 12.40 20.46
C GLY A 27 -5.86 13.60 20.75
N VAL A 28 -6.05 14.50 19.78
CA VAL A 28 -6.91 15.68 19.94
C VAL A 28 -8.38 15.27 20.10
N VAL A 29 -8.87 14.31 19.31
CA VAL A 29 -10.26 13.83 19.43
C VAL A 29 -10.50 13.18 20.79
N LEU A 30 -9.58 12.34 21.26
CA LEU A 30 -9.67 11.72 22.58
C LEU A 30 -9.61 12.75 23.70
N TYR A 31 -8.72 13.75 23.58
CA TYR A 31 -8.63 14.84 24.54
C TYR A 31 -9.96 15.59 24.64
N ILE A 32 -10.56 15.99 23.52
CA ILE A 32 -11.87 16.70 23.53
C ILE A 32 -12.97 15.79 24.09
N GLY A 33 -12.97 14.51 23.76
CA GLY A 33 -13.91 13.51 24.28
C GLY A 33 -13.83 13.35 25.81
N LEU A 34 -12.67 13.58 26.41
CA LEU A 34 -12.45 13.42 27.86
C LEU A 34 -12.50 14.75 28.65
N ALA A 35 -12.11 15.86 28.02
CA ALA A 35 -11.89 17.13 28.72
C ALA A 35 -13.17 17.94 28.96
N ARG A 36 -14.30 17.58 28.36
CA ARG A 36 -15.58 18.28 28.56
C ARG A 36 -16.67 17.32 29.06
N PRO A 37 -17.50 17.74 30.03
CA PRO A 37 -18.79 17.10 30.27
C PRO A 37 -19.63 17.26 29.00
N HIS A 38 -20.07 16.14 28.42
CA HIS A 38 -20.93 16.18 27.25
C HIS A 38 -22.37 15.99 27.69
N ASP A 39 -23.23 16.95 27.36
CA ASP A 39 -24.68 16.87 27.62
C ASP A 39 -25.33 15.69 26.85
N ALA A 40 -24.66 15.22 25.79
CA ALA A 40 -25.04 14.06 24.99
C ALA A 40 -24.01 12.92 25.13
N PRO A 41 -24.29 11.89 25.96
CA PRO A 41 -23.33 10.79 26.17
C PRO A 41 -23.02 10.00 24.89
N GLY A 42 -23.96 9.95 23.92
CA GLY A 42 -23.73 9.30 22.63
C GLY A 42 -22.63 9.96 21.79
N TRP A 43 -22.53 11.29 21.83
CA TRP A 43 -21.48 12.02 21.10
C TRP A 43 -20.10 11.78 21.71
N GLN A 44 -20.02 11.76 23.05
CA GLN A 44 -18.79 11.42 23.76
C GLN A 44 -18.29 10.03 23.39
N VAL A 45 -19.17 9.01 23.42
CA VAL A 45 -18.82 7.64 23.03
C VAL A 45 -18.32 7.58 21.58
N PHE A 46 -19.00 8.27 20.66
CA PHE A 46 -18.58 8.35 19.27
C PHE A 46 -17.17 8.93 19.12
N MET A 47 -16.87 10.05 19.78
CA MET A 47 -15.55 10.67 19.74
C MET A 47 -14.46 9.74 20.28
N LEU A 48 -14.73 9.05 21.40
CA LEU A 48 -13.78 8.10 21.98
C LEU A 48 -13.49 6.94 21.01
N VAL A 49 -14.53 6.33 20.44
CA VAL A 49 -14.38 5.26 19.44
C VAL A 49 -13.62 5.75 18.21
N PHE A 50 -13.95 6.93 17.70
CA PHE A 50 -13.29 7.50 16.53
C PHE A 50 -11.81 7.83 16.80
N GLY A 51 -11.50 8.40 17.97
CA GLY A 51 -10.12 8.68 18.39
C GLY A 51 -9.29 7.41 18.51
N ILE A 52 -9.83 6.36 19.13
CA ILE A 52 -9.20 5.04 19.21
C ILE A 52 -8.98 4.47 17.80
N LEU A 53 -9.96 4.59 16.91
CA LEU A 53 -9.86 4.14 15.52
C LEU A 53 -8.72 4.84 14.76
N MET A 54 -8.52 6.15 14.97
CA MET A 54 -7.40 6.88 14.36
C MET A 54 -6.04 6.39 14.87
N LEU A 55 -5.91 6.16 16.18
CA LEU A 55 -4.68 5.60 16.75
C LEU A 55 -4.41 4.17 16.24
N TRP A 56 -5.46 3.37 16.10
CA TRP A 56 -5.36 2.03 15.52
C TRP A 56 -4.90 2.08 14.05
N LEU A 57 -5.42 3.02 13.25
CA LEU A 57 -4.96 3.25 11.88
C LEU A 57 -3.50 3.72 11.84
N ALA A 58 -3.08 4.58 12.77
CA ALA A 58 -1.69 5.01 12.88
C ALA A 58 -0.75 3.83 13.14
N GLU A 59 -1.14 2.93 14.04
CA GLU A 59 -0.38 1.73 14.35
C GLU A 59 -0.37 0.72 13.19
N MET A 60 -1.51 0.54 12.52
CA MET A 60 -1.62 -0.30 11.32
C MET A 60 -0.71 0.23 10.20
N MET A 61 -0.69 1.55 9.99
CA MET A 61 0.19 2.21 9.04
C MET A 61 1.66 2.08 9.45
N ARG A 62 2.00 2.23 10.74
CA ARG A 62 3.37 2.07 11.26
C ARG A 62 3.93 0.68 10.97
N ARG A 63 3.11 -0.37 11.15
CA ARG A 63 3.46 -1.76 10.86
C ARG A 63 3.59 -2.02 9.36
N ALA A 64 2.62 -1.57 8.57
CA ALA A 64 2.61 -1.76 7.12
C ALA A 64 3.79 -1.06 6.43
N THR A 65 4.17 0.13 6.89
CA THR A 65 5.25 0.94 6.32
C THR A 65 6.64 0.61 6.88
N GLY A 66 6.72 -0.25 7.90
CA GLY A 66 8.00 -0.73 8.44
C GLY A 66 8.67 -1.82 7.59
N ARG A 67 8.00 -2.27 6.52
CA ARG A 67 8.34 -3.43 5.70
C ARG A 67 8.28 -3.05 4.22
N GLY A 68 9.19 -3.61 3.42
CA GLY A 68 9.29 -3.34 1.99
C GLY A 68 8.57 -4.37 1.13
N LEU A 69 8.38 -4.02 -0.13
CA LEU A 69 8.01 -4.94 -1.20
C LEU A 69 9.27 -5.38 -1.94
N ARG A 70 9.37 -6.67 -2.25
CA ARG A 70 10.45 -7.26 -3.03
C ARG A 70 9.87 -7.86 -4.30
N LEU A 71 10.40 -7.40 -5.44
CA LEU A 71 10.16 -8.01 -6.73
C LEU A 71 11.21 -9.10 -6.94
N THR A 72 10.76 -10.33 -7.06
CA THR A 72 11.59 -11.47 -7.46
C THR A 72 11.31 -11.85 -8.92
N GLU A 73 12.04 -12.81 -9.45
CA GLU A 73 11.78 -13.34 -10.80
C GLU A 73 10.41 -14.02 -10.94
N GLU A 74 9.87 -14.54 -9.83
CA GLU A 74 8.63 -15.33 -9.82
C GLU A 74 7.41 -14.52 -9.37
N ALA A 75 7.58 -13.64 -8.38
CA ALA A 75 6.48 -12.87 -7.80
C ALA A 75 6.91 -11.55 -7.15
N LEU A 76 5.92 -10.66 -7.01
CA LEU A 76 5.98 -9.50 -6.12
C LEU A 76 5.50 -9.92 -4.73
N VAL A 77 6.35 -9.76 -3.72
CA VAL A 77 6.11 -10.26 -2.36
C VAL A 77 6.33 -9.14 -1.34
N ASP A 78 5.49 -9.12 -0.31
CA ASP A 78 5.69 -8.31 0.90
C ASP A 78 6.75 -8.96 1.80
N ASP A 79 7.47 -8.18 2.59
CA ASP A 79 8.40 -8.68 3.61
C ASP A 79 7.71 -9.54 4.68
N ALA A 80 6.39 -9.48 4.81
CA ALA A 80 5.61 -10.44 5.60
C ALA A 80 5.48 -11.84 4.95
N GLY A 81 6.12 -12.07 3.79
CA GLY A 81 6.02 -13.31 3.01
C GLY A 81 4.73 -13.41 2.21
N ARG A 82 3.93 -12.35 2.15
CA ARG A 82 2.66 -12.34 1.41
C ARG A 82 2.92 -12.07 -0.06
N GLU A 83 2.55 -13.01 -0.90
CA GLU A 83 2.58 -12.82 -2.35
C GLU A 83 1.45 -11.87 -2.80
N LEU A 84 1.83 -10.77 -3.45
CA LEU A 84 0.89 -9.77 -3.99
C LEU A 84 0.39 -10.22 -5.36
N ALA A 85 1.32 -10.59 -6.24
CA ALA A 85 1.07 -11.01 -7.62
C ALA A 85 2.24 -11.85 -8.15
N ARG A 86 1.95 -12.97 -8.79
CA ARG A 86 2.94 -13.73 -9.59
C ARG A 86 3.17 -13.07 -10.94
N ILE A 87 4.39 -13.11 -11.44
CA ILE A 87 4.77 -12.46 -12.71
C ILE A 87 4.00 -13.06 -13.90
N ASP A 88 3.75 -14.36 -13.90
CA ASP A 88 2.96 -15.08 -14.92
C ASP A 88 1.48 -14.68 -14.95
N GLN A 89 0.95 -14.20 -13.82
CA GLN A 89 -0.42 -13.72 -13.68
C GLN A 89 -0.58 -12.24 -14.04
N ILE A 90 0.50 -11.47 -14.22
CA ILE A 90 0.40 -10.06 -14.59
C ILE A 90 0.07 -9.96 -16.09
N GLU A 91 -1.01 -9.25 -16.41
CA GLU A 91 -1.44 -8.92 -17.77
C GLU A 91 -0.91 -7.56 -18.21
N ALA A 92 -1.00 -6.55 -17.35
CA ALA A 92 -0.59 -5.20 -17.67
C ALA A 92 -0.10 -4.44 -16.43
N VAL A 93 0.78 -3.47 -16.66
CA VAL A 93 1.29 -2.53 -15.66
C VAL A 93 0.86 -1.12 -16.07
N GLU A 94 0.05 -0.46 -15.25
CA GLU A 94 -0.43 0.90 -15.50
C GLU A 94 0.26 1.93 -14.60
N ARG A 95 0.81 2.97 -15.22
CA ARG A 95 1.42 4.13 -14.53
C ARG A 95 0.79 5.48 -14.90
N GLY A 96 -0.19 5.48 -15.80
CA GLY A 96 -0.80 6.68 -16.35
C GLY A 96 -1.52 7.54 -15.29
N THR A 97 -1.75 8.81 -15.61
CA THR A 97 -2.48 9.77 -14.77
C THR A 97 -3.96 9.41 -14.60
N PHE A 98 -4.52 8.61 -15.51
CA PHE A 98 -5.92 8.15 -15.49
C PHE A 98 -6.11 6.75 -14.91
N ALA A 99 -5.03 6.05 -14.55
CA ALA A 99 -5.14 4.82 -13.79
C ALA A 99 -5.56 5.18 -12.36
N MET A 100 -6.36 4.34 -11.68
CA MET A 100 -6.57 4.43 -10.23
C MET A 100 -5.28 4.06 -9.48
N LYS A 101 -4.18 4.74 -9.77
CA LYS A 101 -2.88 4.51 -9.16
C LYS A 101 -2.81 5.24 -7.84
N PRO A 102 -2.30 4.59 -6.79
CA PRO A 102 -1.91 5.31 -5.59
C PRO A 102 -0.83 6.35 -5.92
N THR A 103 -0.74 7.42 -5.12
CA THR A 103 0.22 8.51 -5.32
C THR A 103 1.65 7.97 -5.46
N ASN A 104 2.38 8.38 -6.50
CA ASN A 104 3.71 7.86 -6.87
C ASN A 104 3.78 6.33 -7.14
N GLY A 105 2.64 5.74 -7.52
CA GLY A 105 2.46 4.31 -7.67
C GLY A 105 2.32 3.79 -9.10
N PHE A 106 2.01 2.51 -9.18
CA PHE A 106 1.51 1.81 -10.36
C PHE A 106 0.39 0.85 -9.98
N VAL A 107 -0.37 0.38 -10.96
CA VAL A 107 -1.38 -0.67 -10.80
C VAL A 107 -1.03 -1.85 -11.67
N LEU A 108 -1.15 -3.05 -11.13
CA LEU A 108 -1.07 -4.31 -11.86
C LEU A 108 -2.47 -4.82 -12.14
N HIS A 109 -2.70 -5.21 -13.39
CA HIS A 109 -3.85 -6.02 -13.79
C HIS A 109 -3.43 -7.47 -13.85
N LEU A 110 -4.22 -8.33 -13.21
CA LEU A 110 -3.94 -9.75 -13.07
C LEU A 110 -4.98 -10.58 -13.84
N LYS A 111 -4.55 -11.72 -14.38
CA LYS A 111 -5.42 -12.72 -15.03
C LYS A 111 -6.49 -13.25 -14.09
N THR A 112 -6.08 -13.56 -12.87
CA THR A 112 -6.93 -14.13 -11.83
C THR A 112 -7.15 -13.12 -10.70
N ALA A 113 -8.22 -13.31 -9.93
CA ALA A 113 -8.52 -12.46 -8.78
C ALA A 113 -7.90 -13.05 -7.50
N PRO A 114 -6.74 -12.56 -7.02
CA PRO A 114 -6.10 -13.06 -5.80
C PRO A 114 -6.83 -12.70 -4.49
N GLY A 115 -8.08 -12.21 -4.54
CA GLY A 115 -8.88 -11.82 -3.39
C GLY A 115 -8.65 -10.37 -2.93
N ARG A 116 -9.00 -10.06 -1.68
CA ARG A 116 -8.92 -8.70 -1.11
C ARG A 116 -7.89 -8.62 0.01
N ALA A 117 -6.93 -7.70 -0.12
CA ALA A 117 -5.92 -7.44 0.91
C ALA A 117 -5.46 -5.99 0.85
N TRP A 118 -5.00 -5.43 1.96
CA TRP A 118 -4.59 -4.04 2.01
C TRP A 118 -3.47 -3.84 3.03
N ALA A 119 -2.43 -3.11 2.62
CA ALA A 119 -1.39 -2.59 3.47
C ALA A 119 -1.44 -1.05 3.40
N PRO A 120 -1.94 -0.37 4.44
CA PRO A 120 -2.13 1.07 4.44
C PRO A 120 -0.88 1.84 4.02
N GLY A 121 -1.06 2.72 3.03
CA GLY A 121 0.00 3.56 2.50
C GLY A 121 1.04 2.86 1.61
N MET A 122 0.99 1.54 1.42
CA MET A 122 1.98 0.80 0.63
C MET A 122 1.37 0.14 -0.60
N TRP A 123 0.29 -0.62 -0.42
CA TRP A 123 -0.35 -1.34 -1.51
C TRP A 123 -1.76 -1.79 -1.15
N TRP A 124 -2.59 -2.04 -2.16
CA TRP A 124 -3.92 -2.62 -2.01
C TRP A 124 -4.16 -3.66 -3.09
N ARG A 125 -5.08 -4.59 -2.81
CA ARG A 125 -5.50 -5.66 -3.71
C ARG A 125 -7.01 -5.78 -3.66
N LEU A 126 -7.64 -5.67 -4.83
CA LEU A 126 -9.08 -5.73 -4.98
C LEU A 126 -9.45 -6.37 -6.32
N GLY A 127 -10.05 -7.56 -6.26
CA GLY A 127 -10.39 -8.33 -7.46
C GLY A 127 -9.12 -8.69 -8.23
N ARG A 128 -9.07 -8.32 -9.51
CA ARG A 128 -7.94 -8.55 -10.42
C ARG A 128 -6.89 -7.43 -10.40
N ARG A 129 -6.98 -6.47 -9.47
CA ARG A 129 -6.12 -5.28 -9.43
C ARG A 129 -5.28 -5.24 -8.17
N VAL A 130 -3.99 -4.92 -8.34
CA VAL A 130 -3.06 -4.64 -7.24
C VAL A 130 -2.45 -3.26 -7.46
N GLY A 131 -2.75 -2.31 -6.59
CA GLY A 131 -2.11 -0.99 -6.61
C GLY A 131 -0.94 -0.95 -5.65
N VAL A 132 0.24 -0.52 -6.12
CA VAL A 132 1.44 -0.31 -5.30
C VAL A 132 1.76 1.18 -5.31
N GLY A 133 1.82 1.82 -4.14
CA GLY A 133 2.12 3.24 -4.00
C GLY A 133 1.61 3.86 -2.70
N GLY A 134 1.58 5.20 -2.65
CA GLY A 134 1.12 5.98 -1.50
C GLY A 134 2.30 6.66 -0.82
N VAL A 135 2.76 6.09 0.31
CA VAL A 135 3.96 6.56 1.00
C VAL A 135 5.24 5.93 0.46
N THR A 136 5.18 5.04 -0.53
CA THR A 136 6.36 4.45 -1.17
C THR A 136 7.27 5.51 -1.82
N ALA A 137 8.56 5.18 -1.94
CA ALA A 137 9.50 6.05 -2.66
C ALA A 137 9.19 6.04 -4.17
N ALA A 138 9.03 7.24 -4.74
CA ALA A 138 8.62 7.41 -6.13
C ALA A 138 9.63 6.81 -7.12
N GLY A 139 10.94 7.01 -6.87
CA GLY A 139 12.01 6.45 -7.69
C GLY A 139 12.02 4.91 -7.70
N GLN A 140 11.87 4.29 -6.52
CA GLN A 140 11.81 2.83 -6.41
C GLN A 140 10.56 2.26 -7.12
N THR A 141 9.42 2.92 -6.95
CA THR A 141 8.16 2.48 -7.55
C THR A 141 8.19 2.62 -9.07
N LYS A 142 8.82 3.70 -9.58
CA LYS A 142 9.12 3.92 -10.99
C LYS A 142 10.01 2.80 -11.56
N PHE A 143 11.13 2.54 -10.90
CA PHE A 143 12.10 1.53 -11.32
C PHE A 143 11.49 0.12 -11.34
N MET A 144 10.75 -0.26 -10.30
CA MET A 144 10.08 -1.55 -10.22
C MET A 144 9.05 -1.74 -11.34
N ALA A 145 8.29 -0.69 -11.65
CA ALA A 145 7.32 -0.74 -12.74
C ALA A 145 8.00 -0.87 -14.12
N GLU A 146 9.14 -0.22 -14.33
CA GLU A 146 9.93 -0.37 -15.57
C GLU A 146 10.45 -1.80 -15.75
N ILE A 147 10.93 -2.45 -14.68
CA ILE A 147 11.33 -3.87 -14.72
C ILE A 147 10.13 -4.75 -15.08
N LEU A 148 8.98 -4.52 -14.45
CA LEU A 148 7.76 -5.30 -14.73
C LEU A 148 7.30 -5.12 -16.17
N THR A 149 7.33 -3.90 -16.70
CA THR A 149 7.00 -3.63 -18.10
C THR A 149 7.97 -4.32 -19.04
N ALA A 150 9.29 -4.28 -18.77
CA ALA A 150 10.28 -4.98 -19.60
C ALA A 150 10.04 -6.49 -19.64
N ARG A 151 9.78 -7.12 -18.48
CA ARG A 151 9.47 -8.56 -18.38
C ARG A 151 8.20 -8.96 -19.13
N LEU A 152 7.17 -8.11 -19.11
CA LEU A 152 5.95 -8.37 -19.87
C LEU A 152 6.19 -8.35 -21.38
N HIS A 153 7.04 -7.45 -21.88
CA HIS A 153 7.42 -7.41 -23.30
C HIS A 153 8.26 -8.61 -23.70
N GLU A 154 9.26 -9.01 -22.87
CA GLU A 154 10.06 -10.21 -23.11
C GLU A 154 9.19 -11.47 -23.20
N ARG A 155 8.19 -11.60 -22.32
CA ARG A 155 7.25 -12.72 -22.36
C ARG A 155 6.40 -12.71 -23.63
N ALA A 156 5.88 -11.54 -24.02
CA ALA A 156 5.08 -11.43 -25.24
C ALA A 156 5.88 -11.83 -26.49
N GLN A 157 7.16 -11.45 -26.57
CA GLN A 157 8.04 -11.86 -27.68
C GLN A 157 8.33 -13.36 -27.68
N ALA A 158 8.49 -13.97 -26.50
CA ALA A 158 8.72 -15.41 -26.38
C ALA A 158 7.48 -16.24 -26.75
N ASP A 159 6.27 -15.72 -26.52
CA ASP A 159 5.02 -16.38 -26.90
C ASP A 159 4.76 -16.30 -28.43
N GLU A 160 5.41 -15.36 -29.13
CA GLU A 160 5.30 -15.15 -30.59
C GLU A 160 6.34 -15.92 -31.41
N ALA A 161 7.38 -16.47 -30.79
CA ALA A 161 8.51 -17.17 -31.42
C ALA A 161 8.33 -18.70 -31.42
#